data_AF-A0A812SQD5-F1
#
_entry.id   AF-A0A812SQD5-F1
#
_cell.length_a   1.000
_cell.length_b   1.000
_cell.length_c   1.000
_cell.angle_alpha   90.00
_cell.angle_beta   90.00
_cell.angle_gamma   90.00
#
_symmetry.space_group_name_H-M   'P 1'
#
loop_
_entity.id
_entity.type
_entity.pdbx_description
1 polymer ?
#
loop_
_entity_poly.entity_id
_entity_poly.type
_entity_poly.pdbx_seq_one_letter_code
_entity_poly.pdbx_strand_id
1 'polypeptide(L)'
;LLGRSEQFVAKWWQKDEREVPRPWGVHEYMSKELGSKTATSQATLSENSEVTTAAWWRDIEVRRKYHVDPDVYDELLNNTEWKSSAARTRDFSTGASHVKYDKEGKMKVQGNQSARYAKGSSPAFDKLLQKFFSEYGIAERTSGIGLNWYPDGDSVLGSHRHDCWTALFSFGYERILTIDKTPLLLQDCDLVIFGTQRHGVPKMPEIKGGRITVPIFFYPTHMQMKKQWQTLTDPEDPRRSNELAKLLRECFLDRSSGGISYVLVEKEDSCRKIVKVMAAGTRGRAVMQLAGDVIYNFFTGYYQEAVPTSTEREAIRQKNQLDVIKLVLEHVVGPGDFFSSDERWEFAAEAYAAWGACKGCLAAKQQGITQGVPFAQYNHDEIDHVYVTNGPFRDIAHAIVNHQQMLDKPFFDSVLERLEQYHTASKVAGNEYGPDEYKAMAIELATVAALCSGIRAFFAASGLPCPELPEKPRVCQPAQFKSVSNYAVGPLNTNMAIAWGPYLNASQLREDVAGRSDFDKTTWMFATADDAAPTSKASASPLTCMDFLRLANVMYFPVEDATRFFKVPGEDRHLTRGQLEIAAAVYTRTKSCGY
;
A
#
# COMPACT_ATOMS: atom_id res chain seq x y z
N LEU A 1 -0.45 -7.11 7.34
CA LEU A 1 -0.46 -8.39 8.08
C LEU A 1 0.12 -9.47 7.17
N LEU A 2 1.19 -10.15 7.58
CA LEU A 2 2.16 -10.84 6.70
C LEU A 2 1.72 -12.21 6.14
N GLY A 3 0.48 -12.69 6.40
CA GLY A 3 0.03 -13.99 5.90
C GLY A 3 0.86 -15.17 6.43
N ARG A 4 1.42 -15.05 7.65
CA ARG A 4 2.25 -16.05 8.32
C ARG A 4 1.61 -16.43 9.66
N SER A 5 1.86 -17.64 10.15
CA SER A 5 1.35 -18.09 11.45
C SER A 5 1.92 -17.25 12.60
N GLU A 6 1.21 -17.17 13.73
CA GLU A 6 1.71 -16.50 14.94
C GLU A 6 3.08 -17.06 15.34
N GLN A 7 3.26 -18.38 15.30
CA GLN A 7 4.57 -19.05 15.49
C GLN A 7 5.67 -18.57 14.53
N PHE A 8 5.37 -18.38 13.24
CA PHE A 8 6.37 -17.90 12.28
C PHE A 8 6.79 -16.46 12.61
N VAL A 9 5.82 -15.60 12.94
CA VAL A 9 6.09 -14.19 13.29
C VAL A 9 6.84 -14.12 14.62
N ALA A 10 6.45 -14.91 15.62
CA ALA A 10 7.13 -15.03 16.91
C ALA A 10 8.60 -15.44 16.72
N LYS A 11 8.83 -16.49 15.93
CA LYS A 11 10.18 -16.95 15.59
C LYS A 11 11.00 -15.89 14.85
N TRP A 12 10.39 -15.18 13.89
CA TRP A 12 11.06 -14.13 13.11
C TRP A 12 11.39 -12.90 13.95
N TRP A 13 10.50 -12.52 14.87
CA TRP A 13 10.68 -11.38 15.77
C TRP A 13 11.50 -11.71 17.02
N GLN A 14 11.90 -12.97 17.18
CA GLN A 14 12.57 -13.49 18.38
C GLN A 14 11.79 -13.16 19.66
N LYS A 15 10.47 -13.33 19.59
CA LYS A 15 9.51 -13.08 20.68
C LYS A 15 8.72 -14.34 21.02
N ASP A 16 8.15 -14.40 22.21
CA ASP A 16 7.17 -15.44 22.54
C ASP A 16 5.90 -15.25 21.68
N GLU A 17 5.20 -16.34 21.35
CA GLU A 17 3.96 -16.28 20.56
C GLU A 17 2.89 -15.38 21.21
N ARG A 18 2.90 -15.28 22.55
CA ARG A 18 2.01 -14.40 23.32
C ARG A 18 2.36 -12.92 23.18
N GLU A 19 3.60 -12.60 22.81
CA GLU A 19 4.10 -11.22 22.64
C GLU A 19 3.89 -10.69 21.22
N VAL A 20 3.49 -11.54 20.27
CA VAL A 20 3.13 -11.12 18.92
C VAL A 20 1.82 -10.30 18.98
N PRO A 21 1.81 -9.01 18.59
CA PRO A 21 0.61 -8.19 18.57
C PRO A 21 -0.45 -8.82 17.69
N ARG A 22 -1.62 -9.06 18.27
CA ARG A 22 -2.75 -9.64 17.56
C ARG A 22 -3.49 -8.57 16.75
N PRO A 23 -4.10 -8.93 15.60
CA PRO A 23 -4.99 -8.02 14.90
C PRO A 23 -6.07 -7.51 15.84
N TRP A 24 -6.42 -6.23 15.70
CA TRP A 24 -7.55 -5.66 16.43
C TRP A 24 -8.79 -6.54 16.23
N GLY A 25 -9.36 -7.01 17.34
CA GLY A 25 -10.54 -7.87 17.35
C GLY A 25 -10.30 -9.36 17.61
N VAL A 26 -9.04 -9.81 17.66
CA VAL A 26 -8.68 -11.18 18.09
C VAL A 26 -8.39 -11.16 19.59
N HIS A 27 -9.35 -11.59 20.40
CA HIS A 27 -9.21 -11.62 21.86
C HIS A 27 -8.73 -12.98 22.39
N GLU A 28 -7.97 -12.95 23.49
CA GLU A 28 -7.34 -14.14 24.09
C GLU A 28 -8.33 -15.19 24.61
N TYR A 29 -9.53 -14.80 25.03
CA TYR A 29 -10.53 -15.74 25.53
C TYR A 29 -11.02 -16.73 24.45
N MET A 30 -10.83 -16.40 23.16
CA MET A 30 -11.21 -17.29 22.06
C MET A 30 -10.30 -18.52 21.96
N SER A 31 -9.11 -18.53 22.58
CA SER A 31 -8.15 -19.64 22.47
C SER A 31 -8.03 -20.54 23.69
N LYS A 32 -8.58 -20.17 24.86
CA LYS A 32 -8.22 -20.87 26.11
C LYS A 32 -9.33 -21.66 26.81
N GLU A 33 -10.62 -21.32 26.66
CA GLU A 33 -11.70 -22.05 27.36
C GLU A 33 -13.04 -22.13 26.58
N LEU A 34 -13.40 -21.13 25.78
CA LEU A 34 -14.65 -21.10 25.03
C LEU A 34 -14.63 -21.91 23.72
N GLY A 35 -13.45 -22.29 23.22
CA GLY A 35 -13.32 -23.05 21.97
C GLY A 35 -14.03 -24.41 21.98
N SER A 36 -14.26 -25.00 23.16
CA SER A 36 -15.00 -26.26 23.29
C SER A 36 -16.52 -26.08 23.38
N LYS A 37 -17.01 -24.88 23.73
CA LYS A 37 -18.43 -24.53 23.82
C LYS A 37 -18.69 -23.25 23.03
N THR A 38 -18.79 -23.42 21.71
CA THR A 38 -19.13 -22.37 20.75
C THR A 38 -20.47 -21.69 21.08
N ALA A 39 -20.65 -20.41 20.71
CA ALA A 39 -21.86 -19.61 21.00
C ALA A 39 -23.17 -20.27 20.54
N THR A 40 -23.05 -21.18 19.60
CA THR A 40 -24.08 -22.08 19.11
C THR A 40 -23.63 -23.48 19.45
N SER A 41 -24.11 -24.03 20.56
CA SER A 41 -23.72 -25.30 21.21
C SER A 41 -23.80 -26.59 20.38
N GLN A 42 -23.82 -26.49 19.05
CA GLN A 42 -23.98 -27.57 18.09
C GLN A 42 -22.72 -27.81 17.24
N ALA A 43 -21.77 -26.87 17.20
CA ALA A 43 -20.51 -27.05 16.46
C ALA A 43 -19.38 -27.43 17.42
N THR A 44 -18.96 -28.69 17.41
CA THR A 44 -17.76 -29.16 18.10
C THR A 44 -16.56 -29.06 17.17
N LEU A 45 -15.49 -28.42 17.65
CA LEU A 45 -14.18 -28.55 17.02
C LEU A 45 -13.70 -30.00 17.20
N SER A 46 -13.11 -30.60 16.17
CA SER A 46 -12.50 -31.93 16.31
C SER A 46 -11.35 -31.85 17.33
N GLU A 47 -11.25 -32.83 18.22
CA GLU A 47 -10.28 -32.87 19.35
C GLU A 47 -8.81 -32.67 18.91
N ASN A 48 -8.48 -32.93 17.64
CA ASN A 48 -7.12 -32.80 17.11
C ASN A 48 -6.86 -31.50 16.32
N SER A 49 -7.76 -30.52 16.39
CA SER A 49 -7.54 -29.24 15.70
C SER A 49 -6.67 -28.30 16.55
N GLU A 50 -5.39 -28.22 16.24
CA GLU A 50 -4.49 -27.16 16.74
C GLU A 50 -4.89 -25.81 16.12
N VAL A 51 -6.00 -25.24 16.60
CA VAL A 51 -6.51 -23.96 16.12
C VAL A 51 -5.88 -22.85 16.96
N THR A 52 -4.89 -22.15 16.39
CA THR A 52 -4.31 -20.96 17.04
C THR A 52 -5.35 -19.83 17.09
N THR A 53 -5.20 -18.90 18.05
CA THR A 53 -6.13 -17.76 18.21
C THR A 53 -6.26 -16.94 16.92
N ALA A 54 -5.18 -16.81 16.16
CA ALA A 54 -5.17 -16.13 14.86
C ALA A 54 -6.00 -16.82 13.77
N ALA A 55 -6.27 -18.12 13.88
CA ALA A 55 -7.07 -18.85 12.88
C ALA A 55 -8.56 -18.44 12.89
N TRP A 56 -9.00 -17.77 13.96
CA TRP A 56 -10.34 -17.22 14.09
C TRP A 56 -10.50 -15.88 13.38
N TRP A 57 -9.39 -15.20 13.07
CA TRP A 57 -9.41 -13.94 12.35
C TRP A 57 -9.50 -14.19 10.85
N ARG A 58 -10.37 -13.45 10.16
CA ARG A 58 -10.45 -13.41 8.69
C ARG A 58 -10.64 -11.96 8.26
N ASP A 59 -9.98 -11.54 7.20
CA ASP A 59 -10.25 -10.27 6.55
C ASP A 59 -11.68 -10.20 5.98
N ILE A 60 -12.12 -9.01 5.59
CA ILE A 60 -13.48 -8.76 5.07
C ILE A 60 -13.49 -9.03 3.58
N GLU A 61 -14.34 -9.96 3.12
CA GLU A 61 -14.67 -10.19 1.71
C GLU A 61 -16.04 -9.60 1.41
N VAL A 62 -16.19 -8.88 0.29
CA VAL A 62 -17.47 -8.33 -0.14
C VAL A 62 -17.72 -8.77 -1.58
N ARG A 63 -18.86 -9.40 -1.82
CA ARG A 63 -19.31 -9.78 -3.16
C ARG A 63 -20.59 -9.04 -3.46
N ARG A 64 -20.48 -8.05 -4.35
CA ARG A 64 -21.63 -7.25 -4.75
C ARG A 64 -22.57 -8.08 -5.61
N LYS A 65 -23.87 -7.90 -5.40
CA LYS A 65 -24.91 -8.56 -6.22
C LYS A 65 -24.63 -10.05 -6.40
N TYR A 66 -24.21 -10.73 -5.33
CA TYR A 66 -23.75 -12.11 -5.35
C TYR A 66 -24.79 -13.07 -5.94
N HIS A 67 -26.07 -12.81 -5.68
CA HIS A 67 -27.19 -13.53 -6.25
C HIS A 67 -28.38 -12.57 -6.40
N VAL A 68 -28.71 -12.22 -7.63
CA VAL A 68 -29.82 -11.32 -7.94
C VAL A 68 -31.06 -12.16 -8.23
N ASP A 69 -31.92 -12.26 -7.24
CA ASP A 69 -33.26 -12.83 -7.38
C ASP A 69 -34.22 -11.90 -6.61
N PRO A 70 -35.10 -11.16 -7.32
CA PRO A 70 -35.93 -10.13 -6.69
C PRO A 70 -36.91 -10.72 -5.67
N ASP A 71 -37.25 -12.00 -5.76
CA ASP A 71 -38.26 -12.63 -4.92
C ASP A 71 -37.72 -12.94 -3.50
N VAL A 72 -36.38 -12.98 -3.31
CA VAL A 72 -35.77 -13.33 -2.02
C VAL A 72 -36.24 -12.43 -0.88
N TYR A 73 -36.29 -11.12 -1.10
CA TYR A 73 -36.70 -10.18 -0.06
C TYR A 73 -38.17 -10.38 0.31
N ASP A 74 -39.06 -10.44 -0.68
CA ASP A 74 -40.50 -10.53 -0.46
C ASP A 74 -40.91 -11.89 0.10
N GLU A 75 -40.33 -12.99 -0.37
CA GLU A 75 -40.56 -14.32 0.18
C GLU A 75 -40.12 -14.39 1.64
N LEU A 76 -38.90 -13.95 1.97
CA LEU A 76 -38.42 -13.96 3.35
C LEU A 76 -39.27 -13.06 4.24
N LEU A 77 -39.65 -11.88 3.78
CA LEU A 77 -40.46 -10.94 4.55
C LEU A 77 -41.83 -11.53 4.89
N ASN A 78 -42.51 -12.12 3.91
CA ASN A 78 -43.89 -12.57 4.05
C ASN A 78 -44.03 -13.97 4.67
N ASN A 79 -43.04 -14.85 4.49
CA ASN A 79 -43.11 -16.24 4.97
C ASN A 79 -42.40 -16.46 6.32
N THR A 80 -41.82 -15.41 6.92
CA THR A 80 -41.09 -15.50 8.20
C THR A 80 -41.91 -14.91 9.35
N GLU A 81 -41.99 -15.64 10.47
CA GLU A 81 -42.55 -15.11 11.72
C GLU A 81 -41.50 -14.23 12.45
N TRP A 82 -41.59 -12.91 12.25
CA TRP A 82 -40.65 -11.95 12.84
C TRP A 82 -40.94 -11.67 14.32
N LYS A 83 -39.91 -11.73 15.17
CA LYS A 83 -40.02 -11.50 16.62
C LYS A 83 -39.14 -10.32 17.04
N SER A 84 -39.76 -9.35 17.72
CA SER A 84 -39.01 -8.32 18.45
C SER A 84 -38.42 -8.92 19.71
N SER A 85 -37.15 -8.62 19.99
CA SER A 85 -36.45 -9.17 21.16
C SER A 85 -35.89 -8.07 22.04
N ALA A 86 -35.65 -8.38 23.31
CA ALA A 86 -34.94 -7.48 24.20
C ALA A 86 -33.49 -7.33 23.73
N ALA A 87 -32.98 -6.10 23.66
CA ALA A 87 -31.59 -5.85 23.34
C ALA A 87 -30.70 -6.46 24.44
N ARG A 88 -29.78 -7.34 24.06
CA ARG A 88 -28.85 -7.99 24.98
C ARG A 88 -27.42 -7.51 24.75
N THR A 89 -26.59 -7.58 25.78
CA THR A 89 -25.13 -7.51 25.69
C THR A 89 -24.55 -8.79 26.25
N ARG A 90 -23.39 -9.19 25.75
CA ARG A 90 -22.63 -10.28 26.35
C ARG A 90 -21.50 -9.67 27.16
N ASP A 91 -21.32 -10.14 28.40
CA ASP A 91 -20.11 -9.89 29.16
C ASP A 91 -19.01 -10.79 28.59
N PHE A 92 -17.90 -10.19 28.16
CA PHE A 92 -16.80 -10.91 27.53
C PHE A 92 -15.92 -11.66 28.52
N SER A 93 -15.95 -11.27 29.80
CA SER A 93 -15.18 -11.95 30.84
C SER A 93 -15.86 -13.24 31.30
N THR A 94 -17.19 -13.23 31.38
CA THR A 94 -17.98 -14.36 31.92
C THR A 94 -18.76 -15.13 30.84
N GLY A 95 -18.90 -14.56 29.64
CA GLY A 95 -19.77 -15.07 28.59
C GLY A 95 -21.27 -14.89 28.87
N ALA A 96 -21.66 -14.29 30.00
CA ALA A 96 -23.06 -14.11 30.41
C ALA A 96 -23.80 -13.11 29.51
N SER A 97 -25.10 -13.34 29.29
CA SER A 97 -25.95 -12.44 28.52
C SER A 97 -26.82 -11.58 29.44
N HIS A 98 -26.71 -10.27 29.31
CA HIS A 98 -27.46 -9.28 30.09
C HIS A 98 -28.43 -8.51 29.20
N VAL A 99 -29.66 -8.33 29.67
CA VAL A 99 -30.64 -7.46 29.03
C VAL A 99 -30.22 -6.00 29.23
N LYS A 100 -30.33 -5.18 28.19
CA LYS A 100 -30.07 -3.75 28.24
C LYS A 100 -31.31 -3.01 28.69
N TYR A 101 -31.11 -2.01 29.55
CA TYR A 101 -32.14 -1.09 30.00
C TYR A 101 -31.81 0.33 29.50
N ASP A 102 -32.83 1.17 29.31
CA ASP A 102 -32.65 2.59 29.04
C ASP A 102 -32.34 3.39 30.32
N LYS A 103 -32.26 4.71 30.22
CA LYS A 103 -31.90 5.59 31.36
C LYS A 103 -33.00 5.59 32.42
N GLU A 104 -34.21 5.25 32.04
CA GLU A 104 -35.41 5.16 32.85
C GLU A 104 -35.59 3.76 33.47
N GLY A 105 -34.65 2.83 33.22
CA GLY A 105 -34.69 1.47 33.73
C GLY A 105 -35.67 0.55 33.01
N LYS A 106 -36.24 0.97 31.87
CA LYS A 106 -37.11 0.12 31.05
C LYS A 106 -36.28 -0.75 30.12
N MET A 107 -36.80 -1.94 29.85
CA MET A 107 -36.15 -2.89 28.95
C MET A 107 -36.04 -2.31 27.55
N LYS A 108 -34.82 -2.20 27.03
CA LYS A 108 -34.59 -1.69 25.69
C LYS A 108 -34.95 -2.78 24.67
N VAL A 109 -35.96 -2.51 23.84
CA VAL A 109 -36.30 -3.38 22.70
C VAL A 109 -35.24 -3.20 21.61
N GLN A 110 -34.86 -4.28 20.96
CA GLN A 110 -33.96 -4.27 19.84
C GLN A 110 -34.62 -3.55 18.65
N GLY A 111 -33.86 -2.70 17.93
CA GLY A 111 -34.43 -1.92 16.83
C GLY A 111 -34.75 -2.75 15.58
N ASN A 112 -34.24 -3.98 15.50
CA ASN A 112 -34.52 -4.95 14.45
C ASN A 112 -35.35 -6.11 15.00
N GLN A 113 -36.09 -6.76 14.10
CA GLN A 113 -36.80 -8.01 14.38
C GLN A 113 -35.93 -9.18 13.95
N SER A 114 -36.06 -10.31 14.63
CA SER A 114 -35.23 -11.50 14.38
C SER A 114 -36.07 -12.75 14.20
N ALA A 115 -35.56 -13.69 13.41
CA ALA A 115 -36.12 -15.02 13.22
C ALA A 115 -35.01 -16.03 12.92
N ARG A 116 -35.37 -17.32 12.90
CA ARG A 116 -34.51 -18.38 12.34
C ARG A 116 -35.07 -18.76 10.98
N TYR A 117 -34.18 -18.95 10.01
CA TYR A 117 -34.60 -19.40 8.70
C TYR A 117 -35.13 -20.84 8.77
N ALA A 118 -36.30 -21.08 8.18
CA ALA A 118 -36.87 -22.40 7.99
C ALA A 118 -36.69 -22.80 6.52
N LYS A 119 -36.05 -23.95 6.27
CA LYS A 119 -35.87 -24.48 4.90
C LYS A 119 -37.23 -24.62 4.20
N GLY A 120 -37.32 -24.17 2.95
CA GLY A 120 -38.56 -24.15 2.18
C GLY A 120 -39.44 -22.92 2.40
N SER A 121 -39.10 -22.02 3.34
CA SER A 121 -39.84 -20.76 3.53
C SER A 121 -39.60 -19.75 2.40
N SER A 122 -38.48 -19.86 1.68
CA SER A 122 -38.20 -19.06 0.49
C SER A 122 -37.49 -19.93 -0.56
N PRO A 123 -38.20 -20.41 -1.60
CA PRO A 123 -37.58 -21.13 -2.71
C PRO A 123 -36.45 -20.35 -3.39
N ALA A 124 -36.58 -19.03 -3.53
CA ALA A 124 -35.52 -18.18 -4.07
C ALA A 124 -34.27 -18.21 -3.19
N PHE A 125 -34.44 -18.07 -1.88
CA PHE A 125 -33.33 -18.12 -0.94
C PHE A 125 -32.70 -19.53 -0.82
N ASP A 126 -33.49 -20.60 -0.92
CA ASP A 126 -32.97 -21.97 -0.93
C ASP A 126 -32.02 -22.22 -2.12
N LYS A 127 -32.31 -21.68 -3.31
CA LYS A 127 -31.41 -21.73 -4.47
C LYS A 127 -30.10 -20.99 -4.19
N LEU A 128 -30.19 -19.80 -3.58
CA LEU A 128 -29.02 -19.03 -3.17
C LEU A 128 -28.16 -19.80 -2.16
N LEU A 129 -28.78 -20.39 -1.15
CA LEU A 129 -28.09 -21.21 -0.14
C LEU A 129 -27.39 -22.41 -0.77
N GLN A 130 -28.04 -23.10 -1.71
CA GLN A 130 -27.43 -24.21 -2.44
C GLN A 130 -26.18 -23.75 -3.21
N LYS A 131 -26.26 -22.63 -3.94
CA LYS A 131 -25.12 -22.02 -4.63
C LYS A 131 -24.00 -21.68 -3.64
N PHE A 132 -24.32 -20.96 -2.57
CA PHE A 132 -23.37 -20.53 -1.56
C PHE A 132 -22.67 -21.69 -0.84
N PHE A 133 -23.43 -22.70 -0.42
CA PHE A 133 -22.86 -23.87 0.25
C PHE A 133 -22.00 -24.72 -0.68
N SER A 134 -22.38 -24.86 -1.95
CA SER A 134 -21.55 -25.53 -2.96
C SER A 134 -20.25 -24.77 -3.21
N GLU A 135 -20.32 -23.44 -3.33
CA GLU A 135 -19.16 -22.61 -3.63
C GLU A 135 -18.16 -22.54 -2.46
N TYR A 136 -18.64 -22.35 -1.24
CA TYR A 136 -17.79 -22.19 -0.06
C TYR A 136 -17.52 -23.50 0.70
N GLY A 137 -18.25 -24.58 0.39
CA GLY A 137 -18.08 -25.90 1.00
C GLY A 137 -18.41 -25.94 2.50
N ILE A 138 -19.43 -25.20 2.96
CA ILE A 138 -19.74 -25.03 4.39
C ILE A 138 -21.04 -25.68 4.88
N ALA A 139 -21.78 -26.41 4.04
CA ALA A 139 -23.13 -26.91 4.34
C ALA A 139 -23.26 -27.59 5.73
N GLU A 140 -22.31 -28.45 6.09
CA GLU A 140 -22.34 -29.26 7.32
C GLU A 140 -21.72 -28.55 8.53
N ARG A 141 -21.28 -27.30 8.37
CA ARG A 141 -20.48 -26.56 9.37
C ARG A 141 -21.09 -25.23 9.74
N THR A 142 -22.33 -25.00 9.31
CA THR A 142 -23.09 -23.84 9.76
C THR A 142 -23.68 -24.12 11.14
N SER A 143 -23.69 -23.12 12.00
CA SER A 143 -24.34 -23.23 13.30
C SER A 143 -25.76 -22.66 13.34
N GLY A 144 -26.32 -22.45 12.15
CA GLY A 144 -27.65 -21.92 11.92
C GLY A 144 -27.64 -20.74 10.97
N ILE A 145 -28.82 -20.47 10.41
CA ILE A 145 -29.09 -19.32 9.53
C ILE A 145 -30.06 -18.41 10.29
N GLY A 146 -29.56 -17.26 10.74
CA GLY A 146 -30.36 -16.24 11.39
C GLY A 146 -30.98 -15.30 10.36
N LEU A 147 -32.09 -14.67 10.71
CA LEU A 147 -32.71 -13.61 9.92
C LEU A 147 -32.85 -12.36 10.81
N ASN A 148 -32.48 -11.20 10.28
CA ASN A 148 -32.68 -9.91 10.94
C ASN A 148 -33.38 -8.95 9.97
N TRP A 149 -34.59 -8.52 10.30
CA TRP A 149 -35.32 -7.51 9.53
C TRP A 149 -35.22 -6.15 10.21
N TYR A 150 -34.82 -5.15 9.43
CA TYR A 150 -34.75 -3.75 9.77
C TYR A 150 -35.86 -3.04 8.98
N PRO A 151 -37.04 -2.78 9.57
CA PRO A 151 -38.15 -2.16 8.86
C PRO A 151 -37.82 -0.82 8.19
N ASP A 152 -36.91 -0.03 8.79
CA ASP A 152 -36.50 1.27 8.29
C ASP A 152 -35.10 1.67 8.79
N GLY A 153 -34.71 2.91 8.49
CA GLY A 153 -33.48 3.55 8.92
C GLY A 153 -33.35 3.83 10.42
N ASP A 154 -34.44 3.82 11.19
CA ASP A 154 -34.42 4.01 12.64
C ASP A 154 -34.03 2.71 13.38
N SER A 155 -34.21 1.54 12.74
CA SER A 155 -33.74 0.25 13.24
C SER A 155 -32.22 0.20 13.38
N VAL A 156 -31.72 -0.27 14.52
CA VAL A 156 -30.28 -0.40 14.78
C VAL A 156 -29.92 -1.77 15.33
N LEU A 157 -28.70 -2.22 15.02
CA LEU A 157 -28.05 -3.34 15.68
C LEU A 157 -26.79 -2.85 16.37
N GLY A 158 -26.79 -2.91 17.70
CA GLY A 158 -25.65 -2.49 18.50
C GLY A 158 -24.37 -3.24 18.14
N SER A 159 -23.24 -2.56 18.24
CA SER A 159 -21.93 -3.12 17.89
C SER A 159 -21.53 -4.27 18.84
N HIS A 160 -21.35 -5.48 18.29
CA HIS A 160 -21.08 -6.74 19.00
C HIS A 160 -20.09 -7.63 18.24
N ARG A 161 -19.78 -8.83 18.76
CA ARG A 161 -18.84 -9.81 18.16
C ARG A 161 -19.46 -11.20 18.13
N HIS A 162 -18.96 -12.03 17.22
CA HIS A 162 -19.16 -13.48 17.21
C HIS A 162 -17.82 -14.19 17.39
N ASP A 163 -17.87 -15.44 17.83
CA ASP A 163 -16.74 -16.36 18.03
C ASP A 163 -16.54 -17.29 16.82
N CYS A 164 -17.09 -16.93 15.67
CA CYS A 164 -17.06 -17.70 14.43
C CYS A 164 -16.93 -16.76 13.22
N TRP A 165 -16.71 -17.35 12.04
CA TRP A 165 -16.79 -16.58 10.80
C TRP A 165 -18.26 -16.40 10.43
N THR A 166 -18.56 -15.24 9.85
CA THR A 166 -19.91 -14.85 9.48
C THR A 166 -19.96 -14.57 8.00
N ALA A 167 -20.83 -15.27 7.29
CA ALA A 167 -21.30 -14.89 5.95
C ALA A 167 -22.63 -14.18 6.11
N LEU A 168 -22.76 -12.97 5.58
CA LEU A 168 -23.87 -12.07 5.81
C LEU A 168 -24.42 -11.61 4.48
N PHE A 169 -25.63 -12.07 4.14
CA PHE A 169 -26.37 -11.56 2.98
C PHE A 169 -27.18 -10.32 3.36
N SER A 170 -27.38 -9.43 2.38
CA SER A 170 -28.15 -8.20 2.50
C SER A 170 -29.20 -8.14 1.39
N PHE A 171 -30.48 -7.97 1.76
CA PHE A 171 -31.59 -7.85 0.82
C PHE A 171 -32.45 -6.62 1.16
N GLY A 172 -32.98 -5.94 0.16
CA GLY A 172 -33.79 -4.73 0.29
C GLY A 172 -32.96 -3.44 0.33
N TYR A 173 -33.39 -2.47 1.13
CA TYR A 173 -32.81 -1.13 1.13
C TYR A 173 -31.36 -1.10 1.62
N GLU A 174 -30.58 -0.16 1.07
CA GLU A 174 -29.17 -0.02 1.41
C GLU A 174 -28.95 0.43 2.86
N ARG A 175 -27.94 -0.16 3.53
CA ARG A 175 -27.57 0.19 4.90
C ARG A 175 -26.07 0.07 5.13
N ILE A 176 -25.55 0.87 6.06
CA ILE A 176 -24.17 0.73 6.53
C ILE A 176 -24.07 -0.49 7.46
N LEU A 177 -23.13 -1.39 7.19
CA LEU A 177 -22.57 -2.33 8.15
C LEU A 177 -21.25 -1.75 8.66
N THR A 178 -21.12 -1.56 9.97
CA THR A 178 -19.85 -1.20 10.58
C THR A 178 -19.06 -2.46 10.91
N ILE A 179 -17.79 -2.57 10.51
CA ILE A 179 -16.87 -3.66 10.91
C ILE A 179 -15.58 -3.01 11.43
N ASP A 180 -15.28 -3.22 12.71
CA ASP A 180 -14.21 -2.55 13.47
C ASP A 180 -14.15 -1.03 13.21
N LYS A 181 -15.31 -0.38 13.29
CA LYS A 181 -15.55 1.05 13.01
C LYS A 181 -15.40 1.48 11.55
N THR A 182 -15.05 0.57 10.65
CA THR A 182 -15.03 0.85 9.21
C THR A 182 -16.46 0.75 8.67
N PRO A 183 -17.02 1.82 8.06
CA PRO A 183 -18.35 1.76 7.45
C PRO A 183 -18.29 1.07 6.09
N LEU A 184 -19.15 0.08 5.88
CA LEU A 184 -19.35 -0.62 4.62
C LEU A 184 -20.80 -0.46 4.19
N LEU A 185 -21.06 0.26 3.09
CA LEU A 185 -22.39 0.31 2.49
C LEU A 185 -22.74 -1.06 1.92
N LEU A 186 -23.84 -1.65 2.37
CA LEU A 186 -24.42 -2.89 1.83
C LEU A 186 -25.67 -2.56 1.05
N GLN A 187 -25.70 -3.04 -0.18
CA GLN A 187 -26.81 -2.91 -1.11
C GLN A 187 -27.61 -4.21 -1.15
N ASP A 188 -28.66 -4.20 -1.94
CA ASP A 188 -29.44 -5.38 -2.24
C ASP A 188 -28.57 -6.46 -2.91
N CYS A 189 -28.82 -7.72 -2.55
CA CYS A 189 -28.13 -8.90 -3.04
C CYS A 189 -26.63 -8.99 -2.73
N ASP A 190 -26.09 -8.19 -1.81
CA ASP A 190 -24.69 -8.26 -1.41
C ASP A 190 -24.40 -9.40 -0.42
N LEU A 191 -23.22 -10.01 -0.53
CA LEU A 191 -22.65 -10.96 0.44
C LEU A 191 -21.40 -10.36 1.08
N VAL A 192 -21.30 -10.41 2.40
CA VAL A 192 -20.07 -10.07 3.14
C VAL A 192 -19.60 -11.28 3.95
N ILE A 193 -18.31 -11.59 3.92
CA ILE A 193 -17.73 -12.64 4.77
C ILE A 193 -16.62 -12.03 5.62
N PHE A 194 -16.68 -12.21 6.92
CA PHE A 194 -15.67 -11.71 7.86
C PHE A 194 -15.51 -12.67 9.04
N GLY A 195 -14.44 -12.50 9.80
CA GLY A 195 -14.13 -13.30 10.99
C GLY A 195 -14.81 -12.77 12.25
N THR A 196 -14.05 -12.68 13.33
CA THR A 196 -14.52 -12.33 14.69
C THR A 196 -14.54 -10.81 14.97
N GLN A 197 -14.45 -9.99 13.92
CA GLN A 197 -14.47 -8.53 14.02
C GLN A 197 -15.75 -7.99 14.66
N ARG A 198 -15.62 -6.82 15.30
CA ARG A 198 -16.74 -6.16 15.96
C ARG A 198 -17.60 -5.49 14.91
N HIS A 199 -18.89 -5.76 14.88
CA HIS A 199 -19.76 -5.24 13.84
C HIS A 199 -21.15 -4.86 14.33
N GLY A 200 -21.85 -4.04 13.56
CA GLY A 200 -23.19 -3.57 13.87
C GLY A 200 -23.78 -2.70 12.77
N VAL A 201 -25.06 -2.37 12.89
CA VAL A 201 -25.81 -1.56 11.91
C VAL A 201 -26.22 -0.26 12.59
N PRO A 202 -25.67 0.90 12.18
CA PRO A 202 -26.00 2.19 12.76
C PRO A 202 -27.36 2.70 12.25
N LYS A 203 -27.84 3.75 12.90
CA LYS A 203 -29.05 4.47 12.53
C LYS A 203 -28.82 5.26 11.23
N MET A 204 -29.78 5.24 10.31
CA MET A 204 -29.79 5.97 9.03
C MET A 204 -31.19 6.53 8.75
N PRO A 205 -31.63 7.58 9.47
CA PRO A 205 -33.03 8.06 9.46
C PRO A 205 -33.62 8.41 8.08
N GLU A 206 -32.76 8.70 7.10
CA GLU A 206 -33.10 8.98 5.71
C GLU A 206 -33.65 7.76 4.95
N ILE A 207 -33.33 6.54 5.39
CA ILE A 207 -33.81 5.31 4.76
C ILE A 207 -35.21 4.98 5.28
N LYS A 208 -36.18 4.91 4.36
CA LYS A 208 -37.59 4.63 4.68
C LYS A 208 -38.05 3.21 4.38
N GLY A 209 -37.24 2.45 3.66
CA GLY A 209 -37.58 1.08 3.30
C GLY A 209 -36.85 0.04 4.14
N GLY A 210 -37.38 -1.18 4.10
CA GLY A 210 -36.89 -2.29 4.89
C GLY A 210 -35.67 -2.99 4.29
N ARG A 211 -34.88 -3.61 5.16
CA ARG A 211 -33.73 -4.44 4.81
C ARG A 211 -33.74 -5.74 5.62
N ILE A 212 -33.51 -6.87 4.96
CA ILE A 212 -33.28 -8.15 5.62
C ILE A 212 -31.78 -8.48 5.55
N THR A 213 -31.23 -8.92 6.68
CA THR A 213 -29.87 -9.43 6.78
C THR A 213 -29.91 -10.89 7.19
N VAL A 214 -29.17 -11.73 6.47
CA VAL A 214 -29.12 -13.17 6.73
C VAL A 214 -27.70 -13.57 7.16
N PRO A 215 -27.39 -13.53 8.47
CA PRO A 215 -26.14 -14.08 8.98
C PRO A 215 -26.15 -15.61 9.00
N ILE A 216 -25.09 -16.18 8.43
CA ILE A 216 -24.75 -17.61 8.46
C ILE A 216 -23.42 -17.73 9.19
N PHE A 217 -23.48 -18.32 10.38
CA PHE A 217 -22.32 -18.55 11.23
C PHE A 217 -21.67 -19.88 10.87
N PHE A 218 -20.35 -19.90 10.67
CA PHE A 218 -19.64 -21.13 10.32
C PHE A 218 -18.21 -21.15 10.87
N TYR A 219 -17.67 -22.37 11.00
CA TYR A 219 -16.31 -22.62 11.48
C TYR A 219 -15.41 -22.98 10.30
N PRO A 220 -14.30 -22.27 10.07
CA PRO A 220 -13.46 -22.51 8.89
C PRO A 220 -12.72 -23.85 8.96
N THR A 221 -12.47 -24.49 7.80
CA THR A 221 -11.51 -25.61 7.70
C THR A 221 -10.09 -25.08 7.58
N HIS A 222 -9.10 -25.98 7.74
CA HIS A 222 -7.70 -25.68 7.43
C HIS A 222 -7.51 -25.05 6.04
N MET A 223 -8.28 -25.49 5.02
CA MET A 223 -8.22 -24.91 3.67
C MET A 223 -8.78 -23.49 3.61
N GLN A 224 -9.84 -23.20 4.35
CA GLN A 224 -10.42 -21.86 4.42
C GLN A 224 -9.54 -20.92 5.25
N MET A 225 -8.88 -21.41 6.29
CA MET A 225 -7.90 -20.68 7.10
C MET A 225 -6.70 -20.21 6.27
N LYS A 226 -6.27 -20.98 5.24
CA LYS A 226 -5.25 -20.51 4.28
C LYS A 226 -5.65 -19.22 3.57
N LYS A 227 -6.95 -18.96 3.44
CA LYS A 227 -7.53 -17.77 2.80
C LYS A 227 -7.98 -16.71 3.80
N GLN A 228 -7.64 -16.84 5.08
CA GLN A 228 -8.11 -15.91 6.11
C GLN A 228 -7.59 -14.48 5.91
N TRP A 229 -6.51 -14.30 5.15
CA TRP A 229 -5.92 -13.00 4.83
C TRP A 229 -6.35 -12.45 3.46
N GLN A 230 -7.34 -13.07 2.79
CA GLN A 230 -7.85 -12.57 1.51
C GLN A 230 -8.81 -11.40 1.77
N THR A 231 -8.33 -10.18 1.49
CA THR A 231 -9.03 -8.90 1.65
C THR A 231 -10.08 -8.65 0.57
N LEU A 232 -10.98 -7.69 0.83
CA LEU A 232 -12.00 -7.09 -0.03
C LEU A 232 -11.72 -7.30 -1.54
N THR A 233 -12.45 -8.23 -2.15
CA THR A 233 -12.44 -8.44 -3.58
C THR A 233 -13.40 -7.46 -4.25
N ASP A 234 -12.91 -6.71 -5.25
CA ASP A 234 -13.77 -5.91 -6.12
C ASP A 234 -14.55 -6.87 -7.06
N PRO A 235 -15.88 -6.77 -7.17
CA PRO A 235 -16.70 -7.57 -8.09
C PRO A 235 -16.27 -7.49 -9.55
N GLU A 236 -15.58 -6.44 -9.97
CA GLU A 236 -15.04 -6.29 -11.33
C GLU A 236 -13.90 -7.28 -11.65
N ASP A 237 -13.43 -8.06 -10.67
CA ASP A 237 -12.51 -9.20 -10.89
C ASP A 237 -13.12 -10.57 -10.51
N PRO A 238 -13.99 -11.15 -11.36
CA PRO A 238 -14.63 -12.45 -11.14
C PRO A 238 -13.67 -13.65 -11.14
N ARG A 239 -12.36 -13.46 -11.40
CA ARG A 239 -11.39 -14.55 -11.63
C ARG A 239 -11.03 -15.37 -10.39
N ARG A 240 -11.23 -14.86 -9.17
CA ARG A 240 -10.77 -15.53 -7.93
C ARG A 240 -11.77 -16.49 -7.27
N SER A 241 -13.06 -16.38 -7.57
CA SER A 241 -14.09 -17.33 -7.06
C SER A 241 -13.93 -18.74 -7.67
N ASN A 242 -13.47 -18.81 -8.92
CA ASN A 242 -13.23 -20.08 -9.63
C ASN A 242 -12.05 -20.89 -9.07
N GLU A 243 -11.10 -20.30 -8.33
CA GLU A 243 -9.98 -21.03 -7.73
C GLU A 243 -10.41 -21.98 -6.60
N LEU A 244 -11.46 -21.65 -5.83
CA LEU A 244 -11.97 -22.55 -4.78
C LEU A 244 -12.71 -23.74 -5.41
N ALA A 245 -13.53 -23.49 -6.43
CA ALA A 245 -14.16 -24.55 -7.21
C ALA A 245 -13.11 -25.42 -7.92
N LYS A 246 -12.00 -24.84 -8.39
CA LYS A 246 -10.87 -25.56 -9.01
C LYS A 246 -10.10 -26.39 -7.98
N LEU A 247 -9.75 -25.86 -6.82
CA LEU A 247 -9.08 -26.60 -5.74
C LEU A 247 -9.96 -27.72 -5.16
N LEU A 248 -11.26 -27.48 -5.01
CA LEU A 248 -12.21 -28.51 -4.62
C LEU A 248 -12.34 -29.59 -5.70
N ARG A 249 -12.41 -29.22 -7.00
CA ARG A 249 -12.35 -30.18 -8.11
C ARG A 249 -11.05 -30.98 -8.08
N GLU A 250 -9.90 -30.34 -7.89
CA GLU A 250 -8.59 -31.02 -7.84
C GLU A 250 -8.46 -31.96 -6.63
N CYS A 251 -9.04 -31.62 -5.47
CA CYS A 251 -9.12 -32.54 -4.33
C CYS A 251 -10.15 -33.68 -4.51
N PHE A 252 -11.24 -33.47 -5.27
CA PHE A 252 -12.23 -34.52 -5.57
C PHE A 252 -11.81 -35.43 -6.75
N LEU A 253 -10.95 -34.93 -7.64
CA LEU A 253 -10.40 -35.69 -8.77
C LEU A 253 -9.38 -36.75 -8.35
N ASP A 254 -8.87 -36.70 -7.11
CA ASP A 254 -8.05 -37.78 -6.54
C ASP A 254 -8.90 -38.95 -5.99
N ARG A 255 -10.24 -38.92 -6.12
CA ARG A 255 -11.14 -39.99 -5.62
C ARG A 255 -12.30 -40.40 -6.53
N SER A 256 -12.43 -39.91 -7.75
CA SER A 256 -13.50 -40.41 -8.64
C SER A 256 -13.17 -40.32 -10.13
N SER A 257 -12.79 -41.48 -10.68
CA SER A 257 -12.92 -41.80 -12.09
C SER A 257 -14.39 -41.94 -12.47
N GLY A 258 -14.93 -41.03 -13.27
CA GLY A 258 -16.28 -41.15 -13.86
C GLY A 258 -16.74 -39.83 -14.48
N GLY A 259 -16.59 -39.69 -15.80
CA GLY A 259 -16.82 -38.44 -16.52
C GLY A 259 -18.29 -38.04 -16.68
N ILE A 260 -18.49 -36.76 -17.02
CA ILE A 260 -19.63 -36.18 -17.77
C ILE A 260 -19.16 -34.84 -18.36
N SER A 261 -19.56 -34.58 -19.62
CA SER A 261 -19.26 -33.38 -20.42
C SER A 261 -20.40 -32.35 -20.31
N TYR A 262 -20.08 -31.05 -20.31
CA TYR A 262 -21.06 -29.98 -20.56
C TYR A 262 -20.53 -28.93 -21.55
N VAL A 263 -21.45 -28.52 -22.42
CA VAL A 263 -21.32 -27.56 -23.52
C VAL A 263 -21.48 -26.13 -23.00
N LEU A 264 -20.61 -25.21 -23.43
CA LEU A 264 -20.72 -23.76 -23.17
C LEU A 264 -21.52 -23.08 -24.30
N VAL A 265 -22.44 -22.20 -23.91
CA VAL A 265 -23.12 -21.25 -24.81
C VAL A 265 -22.67 -19.84 -24.41
N GLU A 266 -22.06 -19.12 -25.34
CA GLU A 266 -21.73 -17.70 -25.21
C GLU A 266 -22.96 -16.82 -25.44
N LYS A 267 -23.06 -15.71 -24.69
CA LYS A 267 -23.75 -14.52 -25.20
C LYS A 267 -23.23 -13.21 -24.61
N GLU A 268 -23.25 -12.23 -25.51
CA GLU A 268 -22.55 -10.95 -25.54
C GLU A 268 -23.07 -9.87 -24.59
N ASP A 269 -22.14 -8.94 -24.34
CA ASP A 269 -22.24 -7.62 -23.73
C ASP A 269 -23.34 -6.71 -24.30
N SER A 270 -23.84 -5.78 -23.46
CA SER A 270 -24.19 -4.44 -23.95
C SER A 270 -24.11 -3.33 -22.87
N CYS A 271 -23.20 -2.40 -23.17
CA CYS A 271 -23.34 -0.94 -23.12
C CYS A 271 -23.20 -0.13 -21.80
N ARG A 272 -22.23 0.80 -21.90
CA ARG A 272 -21.86 1.94 -21.05
C ARG A 272 -22.79 3.16 -21.20
N LYS A 273 -22.79 4.04 -20.17
CA LYS A 273 -22.61 5.54 -20.14
C LYS A 273 -23.30 6.10 -18.86
N ILE A 274 -22.86 7.11 -18.08
CA ILE A 274 -21.78 8.13 -18.08
C ILE A 274 -21.59 8.70 -16.64
N VAL A 275 -20.31 8.81 -16.24
CA VAL A 275 -19.53 9.87 -15.54
C VAL A 275 -20.19 10.87 -14.56
N LYS A 276 -19.62 10.96 -13.33
CA LYS A 276 -18.85 12.09 -12.73
C LYS A 276 -19.05 12.16 -11.21
N VAL A 277 -18.07 11.68 -10.45
CA VAL A 277 -17.50 12.23 -9.18
C VAL A 277 -16.45 11.20 -8.76
N MET A 278 -15.19 11.59 -8.63
CA MET A 278 -14.19 11.03 -7.68
C MET A 278 -12.78 11.35 -8.18
N ALA A 279 -12.28 12.53 -7.78
CA ALA A 279 -10.87 12.90 -7.95
C ALA A 279 -10.05 12.75 -6.67
N ALA A 280 -10.62 12.25 -5.55
CA ALA A 280 -9.93 12.25 -4.25
C ALA A 280 -9.66 10.86 -3.64
N GLY A 281 -10.33 9.78 -4.08
CA GLY A 281 -10.24 8.44 -3.48
C GLY A 281 -9.26 7.46 -4.13
N THR A 282 -8.62 7.85 -5.24
CA THR A 282 -7.91 6.93 -6.15
C THR A 282 -6.47 6.60 -5.74
N ARG A 283 -5.82 7.45 -4.92
CA ARG A 283 -4.39 7.28 -4.58
C ARG A 283 -4.13 6.16 -3.56
N GLY A 284 -5.00 5.98 -2.56
CA GLY A 284 -4.86 4.90 -1.57
C GLY A 284 -5.11 3.49 -2.16
N ARG A 285 -5.98 3.38 -3.17
CA ARG A 285 -6.29 2.12 -3.87
C ARG A 285 -5.14 1.64 -4.76
N ALA A 286 -4.52 2.54 -5.51
CA ALA A 286 -3.45 2.18 -6.45
C ALA A 286 -2.21 1.60 -5.74
N VAL A 287 -1.87 2.14 -4.56
CA VAL A 287 -0.70 1.70 -3.77
C VAL A 287 -0.90 0.30 -3.17
N MET A 288 -2.10 -0.01 -2.65
CA MET A 288 -2.40 -1.33 -2.08
C MET A 288 -2.57 -2.41 -3.16
N GLN A 289 -3.11 -2.05 -4.32
CA GLN A 289 -3.28 -2.93 -5.46
C GLN A 289 -1.92 -3.34 -6.07
N LEU A 290 -1.01 -2.38 -6.26
CA LEU A 290 0.35 -2.69 -6.71
C LEU A 290 1.07 -3.63 -5.72
N ALA A 291 0.98 -3.37 -4.42
CA ALA A 291 1.65 -4.21 -3.43
C ALA A 291 1.14 -5.66 -3.46
N GLY A 292 -0.16 -5.86 -3.66
CA GLY A 292 -0.76 -7.18 -3.83
C GLY A 292 -0.30 -7.92 -5.09
N ASP A 293 -0.26 -7.23 -6.22
CA ASP A 293 0.11 -7.81 -7.52
C ASP A 293 1.61 -8.16 -7.58
N VAL A 294 2.46 -7.35 -6.94
CA VAL A 294 3.90 -7.63 -6.81
C VAL A 294 4.17 -8.88 -5.98
N ILE A 295 3.48 -9.00 -4.85
CA ILE A 295 3.65 -10.15 -3.94
C ILE A 295 3.13 -11.43 -4.62
N TYR A 296 2.01 -11.36 -5.34
CA TYR A 296 1.44 -12.50 -6.07
C TYR A 296 2.34 -13.00 -7.20
N ASN A 297 2.86 -12.10 -8.05
CA ASN A 297 3.72 -12.46 -9.18
C ASN A 297 5.08 -13.02 -8.71
N PHE A 298 5.61 -12.51 -7.59
CA PHE A 298 6.85 -12.99 -7.00
C PHE A 298 6.76 -14.45 -6.51
N PHE A 299 5.66 -14.84 -5.87
CA PHE A 299 5.53 -16.18 -5.27
C PHE A 299 5.01 -17.26 -6.23
N THR A 300 4.36 -16.88 -7.32
CA THR A 300 3.70 -17.85 -8.22
C THR A 300 4.43 -18.05 -9.54
N GLY A 301 5.33 -17.13 -9.92
CA GLY A 301 5.90 -17.09 -11.27
C GLY A 301 4.86 -16.85 -12.36
N TYR A 302 3.62 -16.54 -11.98
CA TYR A 302 2.52 -16.26 -12.87
C TYR A 302 2.65 -14.81 -13.34
N TYR A 303 2.97 -14.63 -14.62
CA TYR A 303 2.86 -13.34 -15.27
C TYR A 303 1.51 -13.32 -15.98
N GLN A 304 0.61 -12.40 -15.62
CA GLN A 304 -0.53 -12.13 -16.49
C GLN A 304 0.01 -11.75 -17.87
N GLU A 305 -0.50 -12.37 -18.93
CA GLU A 305 -0.36 -11.78 -20.26
C GLU A 305 -0.99 -10.38 -20.17
N ALA A 306 -0.18 -9.36 -20.47
CA ALA A 306 -0.61 -7.97 -20.45
C ALA A 306 -1.91 -7.86 -21.26
N VAL A 307 -3.02 -7.53 -20.60
CA VAL A 307 -4.26 -7.23 -21.31
C VAL A 307 -3.98 -5.97 -22.11
N PRO A 308 -4.12 -5.98 -23.45
CA PRO A 308 -3.77 -4.82 -24.26
C PRO A 308 -4.51 -3.60 -23.74
N THR A 309 -3.79 -2.61 -23.20
CA THR A 309 -4.37 -1.29 -23.02
C THR A 309 -4.75 -0.76 -24.39
N SER A 310 -5.90 -0.10 -24.51
CA SER A 310 -6.17 0.60 -25.76
C SER A 310 -5.01 1.53 -26.06
N THR A 311 -4.62 1.62 -27.32
CA THR A 311 -3.52 2.47 -27.79
C THR A 311 -3.69 3.91 -27.30
N GLU A 312 -4.94 4.37 -27.19
CA GLU A 312 -5.32 5.66 -26.62
C GLU A 312 -4.96 5.81 -25.13
N ARG A 313 -5.22 4.80 -24.29
CA ARG A 313 -4.87 4.84 -22.85
C ARG A 313 -3.37 4.81 -22.64
N GLU A 314 -2.65 4.02 -23.43
CA GLU A 314 -1.20 3.96 -23.39
C GLU A 314 -0.58 5.30 -23.80
N ALA A 315 -1.07 5.91 -24.89
CA ALA A 315 -0.66 7.25 -25.31
C ALA A 315 -0.93 8.31 -24.23
N ILE A 316 -2.08 8.27 -23.55
CA ILE A 316 -2.39 9.19 -22.44
C ILE A 316 -1.43 8.99 -21.27
N ARG A 317 -1.11 7.74 -20.90
CA ARG A 317 -0.16 7.44 -19.82
C ARG A 317 1.24 7.93 -20.17
N GLN A 318 1.72 7.61 -21.37
CA GLN A 318 3.02 8.06 -21.85
C GLN A 318 3.09 9.59 -21.88
N LYS A 319 2.05 10.26 -22.39
CA LYS A 319 1.97 11.73 -22.37
C LYS A 319 2.07 12.28 -20.94
N ASN A 320 1.24 11.78 -20.02
CA ASN A 320 1.27 12.23 -18.63
C ASN A 320 2.64 11.99 -17.97
N GLN A 321 3.30 10.88 -18.30
CA GLN A 321 4.64 10.58 -17.82
C GLN A 321 5.68 11.57 -18.35
N LEU A 322 5.65 11.86 -19.66
CA LEU A 322 6.52 12.86 -20.28
C LEU A 322 6.27 14.26 -19.72
N ASP A 323 5.01 14.65 -19.51
CA ASP A 323 4.63 15.94 -18.94
C ASP A 323 5.20 16.11 -17.52
N VAL A 324 5.17 15.06 -16.70
CA VAL A 324 5.75 15.10 -15.34
C VAL A 324 7.27 15.10 -15.37
N ILE A 325 7.89 14.28 -16.22
CA ILE A 325 9.35 14.30 -16.38
C ILE A 325 9.83 15.69 -16.78
N LYS A 326 9.13 16.35 -17.71
CA LYS A 326 9.42 17.72 -18.11
C LYS A 326 9.37 18.66 -16.91
N LEU A 327 8.31 18.61 -16.11
CA LEU A 327 8.20 19.41 -14.89
C LEU A 327 9.36 19.12 -13.93
N VAL A 328 9.74 17.87 -13.72
CA VAL A 328 10.87 17.51 -12.84
C VAL A 328 12.18 18.11 -13.36
N LEU A 329 12.45 18.02 -14.66
CA LEU A 329 13.66 18.61 -15.25
C LEU A 329 13.67 20.14 -15.09
N GLU A 330 12.51 20.81 -15.26
CA GLU A 330 12.37 22.25 -15.02
C GLU A 330 12.66 22.62 -13.55
N HIS A 331 12.22 21.79 -12.59
CA HIS A 331 12.48 22.02 -11.17
C HIS A 331 13.94 21.75 -10.80
N VAL A 332 14.54 20.69 -11.34
CA VAL A 332 15.94 20.32 -11.09
C VAL A 332 16.91 21.42 -11.52
N VAL A 333 16.58 22.20 -12.54
CA VAL A 333 17.38 23.36 -12.97
C VAL A 333 16.92 24.70 -12.39
N GLY A 334 15.81 24.70 -11.65
CA GLY A 334 15.26 25.88 -10.99
C GLY A 334 16.03 26.24 -9.72
N PRO A 335 15.60 27.29 -8.99
CA PRO A 335 16.17 27.59 -7.69
C PRO A 335 15.99 26.41 -6.73
N GLY A 336 17.04 26.13 -5.98
CA GLY A 336 17.13 25.09 -4.99
C GLY A 336 16.59 25.47 -3.62
N ASP A 337 16.70 24.54 -2.67
CA ASP A 337 16.53 24.86 -1.25
C ASP A 337 17.66 25.81 -0.82
N PHE A 338 18.91 25.46 -1.14
CA PHE A 338 20.11 26.23 -0.78
C PHE A 338 20.98 26.68 -1.97
N PHE A 339 20.78 26.09 -3.15
CA PHE A 339 21.49 26.51 -4.35
C PHE A 339 20.68 27.52 -5.18
N SER A 340 21.38 28.49 -5.77
CA SER A 340 20.77 29.31 -6.82
C SER A 340 20.43 28.47 -8.04
N SER A 341 19.55 28.98 -8.92
CA SER A 341 19.23 28.28 -10.16
C SER A 341 20.44 28.06 -11.07
N ASP A 342 21.44 28.94 -11.01
CA ASP A 342 22.66 28.81 -11.80
C ASP A 342 23.54 27.66 -11.33
N GLU A 343 23.79 27.60 -10.02
CA GLU A 343 24.58 26.53 -9.40
C GLU A 343 23.89 25.17 -9.56
N ARG A 344 22.56 25.14 -9.36
CA ARG A 344 21.76 23.93 -9.50
C ARG A 344 21.71 23.46 -10.96
N TRP A 345 21.55 24.38 -11.93
CA TRP A 345 21.62 24.02 -13.36
C TRP A 345 22.99 23.47 -13.74
N GLU A 346 24.10 24.09 -13.29
CA GLU A 346 25.45 23.61 -13.62
C GLU A 346 25.68 22.19 -13.09
N PHE A 347 25.29 21.96 -11.83
CA PHE A 347 25.38 20.63 -11.23
C PHE A 347 24.45 19.61 -11.92
N ALA A 348 23.22 20.00 -12.23
CA ALA A 348 22.25 19.15 -12.92
C ALA A 348 22.72 18.78 -14.33
N ALA A 349 23.24 19.74 -15.10
CA ALA A 349 23.81 19.53 -16.43
C ALA A 349 24.96 18.52 -16.39
N GLU A 350 25.84 18.65 -15.40
CA GLU A 350 26.91 17.70 -15.19
C GLU A 350 26.39 16.30 -14.84
N ALA A 351 25.49 16.19 -13.86
CA ALA A 351 24.90 14.90 -13.47
C ALA A 351 24.14 14.23 -14.64
N TYR A 352 23.46 15.03 -15.45
CA TYR A 352 22.70 14.56 -16.61
C TYR A 352 23.62 14.01 -17.71
N ALA A 353 24.75 14.67 -17.95
CA ALA A 353 25.75 14.26 -18.93
C ALA A 353 26.65 13.12 -18.45
N ALA A 354 26.96 13.05 -17.15
CA ALA A 354 27.85 12.06 -16.57
C ALA A 354 27.31 10.62 -16.69
N TRP A 355 25.99 10.45 -16.82
CA TRP A 355 25.36 9.13 -16.90
C TRP A 355 25.75 8.40 -18.18
N GLY A 356 26.55 7.34 -18.03
CA GLY A 356 26.87 6.36 -19.07
C GLY A 356 27.83 6.84 -20.16
N ALA A 357 28.25 8.12 -20.16
CA ALA A 357 29.05 8.70 -21.23
C ALA A 357 30.46 9.15 -20.80
N CYS A 358 30.74 9.30 -19.50
CA CYS A 358 32.05 9.75 -19.03
C CYS A 358 33.10 8.62 -19.15
N LYS A 359 34.06 8.78 -20.06
CA LYS A 359 35.14 7.80 -20.30
C LYS A 359 35.98 7.55 -19.05
N GLY A 360 36.34 8.60 -18.31
CA GLY A 360 37.09 8.49 -17.05
C GLY A 360 36.37 7.64 -16.02
N CYS A 361 35.10 7.96 -15.73
CA CYS A 361 34.30 7.18 -14.78
C CYS A 361 34.15 5.71 -15.19
N LEU A 362 33.96 5.44 -16.48
CA LEU A 362 33.86 4.07 -17.00
C LEU A 362 35.18 3.30 -16.81
N ALA A 363 36.31 3.93 -17.10
CA ALA A 363 37.64 3.34 -16.89
C ALA A 363 37.91 3.07 -15.41
N ALA A 364 37.69 4.05 -14.54
CA ALA A 364 37.84 3.91 -13.09
C ALA A 364 36.96 2.78 -12.52
N LYS A 365 35.73 2.62 -13.04
CA LYS A 365 34.85 1.53 -12.65
C LYS A 365 35.36 0.15 -13.08
N GLN A 366 36.07 0.05 -14.21
CA GLN A 366 36.67 -1.20 -14.69
C GLN A 366 37.94 -1.58 -13.93
N GLN A 367 38.75 -0.60 -13.56
CA GLN A 367 40.02 -0.82 -12.84
C GLN A 367 39.80 -1.35 -11.42
N GLY A 368 38.60 -1.17 -10.85
CA GLY A 368 38.37 -1.37 -9.43
C GLY A 368 39.04 -0.25 -8.63
N ILE A 369 38.78 -0.20 -7.32
CA ILE A 369 39.23 0.93 -6.50
C ILE A 369 40.25 0.45 -5.48
N THR A 370 41.37 1.16 -5.42
CA THR A 370 42.44 0.95 -4.45
C THR A 370 41.90 1.25 -3.06
N GLN A 371 41.90 0.24 -2.17
CA GLN A 371 41.49 0.44 -0.78
C GLN A 371 42.43 1.43 -0.08
N GLY A 372 41.85 2.37 0.68
CA GLY A 372 42.60 3.26 1.58
C GLY A 372 42.80 4.71 1.11
N VAL A 373 42.45 5.05 -0.13
CA VAL A 373 42.43 6.45 -0.60
C VAL A 373 41.03 7.04 -0.38
N PRO A 374 40.88 8.25 0.22
CA PRO A 374 39.59 8.92 0.30
C PRO A 374 38.97 9.06 -1.08
N PHE A 375 37.83 8.41 -1.32
CA PHE A 375 37.29 8.29 -2.67
C PHE A 375 36.94 9.64 -3.31
N ALA A 376 36.51 10.61 -2.51
CA ALA A 376 36.25 11.98 -2.98
C ALA A 376 37.51 12.60 -3.61
N GLN A 377 38.67 12.41 -2.97
CA GLN A 377 39.95 12.91 -3.47
C GLN A 377 40.40 12.16 -4.72
N TYR A 378 40.35 10.83 -4.71
CA TYR A 378 40.66 10.01 -5.89
C TYR A 378 39.80 10.41 -7.10
N ASN A 379 38.49 10.60 -6.89
CA ASN A 379 37.57 11.02 -7.94
C ASN A 379 37.88 12.44 -8.44
N HIS A 380 38.38 13.33 -7.59
CA HIS A 380 38.77 14.69 -8.00
C HIS A 380 40.09 14.71 -8.78
N ASP A 381 41.11 14.02 -8.26
CA ASP A 381 42.50 14.20 -8.69
C ASP A 381 42.94 13.19 -9.76
N GLU A 382 42.39 11.97 -9.74
CA GLU A 382 42.94 10.85 -10.51
C GLU A 382 42.06 10.41 -11.67
N ILE A 383 40.76 10.70 -11.65
CA ILE A 383 39.86 10.37 -12.74
C ILE A 383 39.85 11.50 -13.78
N ASP A 384 40.24 11.18 -15.02
CA ASP A 384 40.15 12.10 -16.15
C ASP A 384 38.69 12.22 -16.63
N HIS A 385 37.94 13.11 -15.96
CA HIS A 385 36.55 13.38 -16.29
C HIS A 385 36.41 14.28 -17.52
N VAL A 386 35.41 13.99 -18.34
CA VAL A 386 34.95 14.93 -19.37
C VAL A 386 33.79 15.72 -18.80
N TYR A 387 34.07 16.95 -18.35
CA TYR A 387 33.05 17.84 -17.82
C TYR A 387 32.31 18.61 -18.92
N VAL A 388 31.02 18.83 -18.71
CA VAL A 388 30.19 19.67 -19.61
C VAL A 388 29.96 21.07 -19.06
N THR A 389 30.26 21.29 -17.77
CA THR A 389 30.16 22.59 -17.12
C THR A 389 31.46 22.99 -16.43
N ASN A 390 31.56 24.26 -16.06
CA ASN A 390 32.64 24.77 -15.20
C ASN A 390 32.23 24.84 -13.72
N GLY A 391 31.11 24.17 -13.35
CA GLY A 391 30.56 24.25 -12.00
C GLY A 391 31.53 23.72 -10.94
N PRO A 392 31.44 24.22 -9.69
CA PRO A 392 32.39 23.90 -8.62
C PRO A 392 32.25 22.47 -8.06
N PHE A 393 31.10 21.81 -8.31
CA PHE A 393 30.76 20.49 -7.77
C PHE A 393 30.62 19.41 -8.85
N ARG A 394 31.18 19.66 -10.04
CA ARG A 394 31.03 18.77 -11.21
C ARG A 394 31.54 17.35 -10.97
N ASP A 395 32.68 17.19 -10.31
CA ASP A 395 33.23 15.89 -9.95
C ASP A 395 32.40 15.15 -8.88
N ILE A 396 31.78 15.88 -7.94
CA ILE A 396 30.80 15.30 -7.00
C ILE A 396 29.62 14.73 -7.78
N ALA A 397 29.12 15.43 -8.81
CA ALA A 397 28.06 14.90 -9.68
C ALA A 397 28.48 13.56 -10.32
N HIS A 398 29.70 13.48 -10.88
CA HIS A 398 30.23 12.24 -11.46
C HIS A 398 30.38 11.11 -10.43
N ALA A 399 30.88 11.41 -9.23
CA ALA A 399 31.00 10.44 -8.15
C ALA A 399 29.64 9.85 -7.78
N ILE A 400 28.64 10.72 -7.58
CA ILE A 400 27.28 10.32 -7.19
C ILE A 400 26.60 9.51 -8.30
N VAL A 401 26.81 9.87 -9.57
CA VAL A 401 26.18 9.18 -10.71
C VAL A 401 26.86 7.84 -11.02
N ASN A 402 28.19 7.77 -10.98
CA ASN A 402 28.93 6.62 -11.54
C ASN A 402 29.56 5.69 -10.50
N HIS A 403 29.76 6.15 -9.27
CA HIS A 403 30.54 5.46 -8.23
C HIS A 403 29.78 5.29 -6.90
N GLN A 404 28.47 5.05 -6.99
CA GLN A 404 27.55 4.91 -5.86
C GLN A 404 28.04 3.96 -4.75
N GLN A 405 28.74 2.87 -5.11
CA GLN A 405 29.27 1.89 -4.17
C GLN A 405 30.38 2.43 -3.25
N MET A 406 30.85 3.65 -3.49
CA MET A 406 31.97 4.30 -2.80
C MET A 406 31.57 5.56 -2.04
N LEU A 407 30.28 5.87 -1.99
CA LEU A 407 29.75 7.03 -1.29
C LEU A 407 29.68 6.71 0.20
N ASP A 408 30.84 6.60 0.83
CA ASP A 408 30.99 6.29 2.25
C ASP A 408 30.96 7.56 3.14
N LYS A 409 31.16 7.40 4.46
CA LYS A 409 31.18 8.53 5.39
C LYS A 409 32.32 9.49 5.04
N PRO A 410 33.57 9.03 4.81
CA PRO A 410 34.64 9.89 4.32
C PRO A 410 34.27 10.70 3.06
N PHE A 411 33.61 10.08 2.08
CA PHE A 411 33.11 10.81 0.92
C PHE A 411 32.12 11.91 1.33
N PHE A 412 31.14 11.60 2.16
CA PHE A 412 30.16 12.58 2.63
C PHE A 412 30.82 13.73 3.41
N ASP A 413 31.73 13.44 4.33
CA ASP A 413 32.49 14.45 5.08
C ASP A 413 33.27 15.36 4.12
N SER A 414 33.89 14.80 3.08
CA SER A 414 34.63 15.58 2.06
C SER A 414 33.71 16.49 1.23
N VAL A 415 32.48 16.05 0.93
CA VAL A 415 31.47 16.89 0.29
C VAL A 415 31.13 18.09 1.19
N LEU A 416 30.94 17.87 2.49
CA LEU A 416 30.66 18.96 3.45
C LEU A 416 31.82 19.96 3.51
N GLU A 417 33.04 19.48 3.63
CA GLU A 417 34.24 20.32 3.66
C GLU A 417 34.35 21.19 2.39
N ARG A 418 34.06 20.60 1.22
CA ARG A 418 34.13 21.33 -0.04
C ARG A 418 33.03 22.37 -0.20
N LEU A 419 31.82 22.09 0.27
CA LEU A 419 30.74 23.08 0.34
C LEU A 419 31.13 24.26 1.23
N GLU A 420 31.71 23.97 2.40
CA GLU A 420 32.20 24.98 3.33
C GLU A 420 33.31 25.84 2.72
N GLN A 421 34.31 25.22 2.10
CA GLN A 421 35.40 25.92 1.42
C GLN A 421 34.88 26.84 0.31
N TYR A 422 33.99 26.34 -0.56
CA TYR A 422 33.43 27.10 -1.67
C TYR A 422 32.64 28.33 -1.20
N HIS A 423 31.74 28.17 -0.23
CA HIS A 423 30.92 29.29 0.26
C HIS A 423 31.73 30.27 1.12
N THR A 424 32.70 29.79 1.89
CA THR A 424 33.61 30.64 2.67
C THR A 424 34.53 31.47 1.77
N ALA A 425 35.04 30.88 0.69
CA ALA A 425 35.89 31.58 -0.28
C ALA A 425 35.09 32.59 -1.12
N SER A 426 33.84 32.27 -1.43
CA SER A 426 33.02 33.12 -2.28
C SER A 426 32.64 34.44 -1.60
N LYS A 427 32.51 34.52 -0.25
CA LYS A 427 32.18 35.73 0.54
C LYS A 427 31.14 36.70 -0.05
N VAL A 428 30.36 36.27 -1.04
CA VAL A 428 29.34 37.09 -1.67
C VAL A 428 28.14 37.08 -0.73
N ALA A 429 28.03 38.16 0.03
CA ALA A 429 26.83 38.64 0.73
C ALA A 429 26.37 37.88 1.99
N GLY A 430 27.17 37.92 3.05
CA GLY A 430 26.65 38.13 4.42
C GLY A 430 25.80 37.02 5.07
N ASN A 431 25.70 35.84 4.47
CA ASN A 431 25.10 34.68 5.12
C ASN A 431 26.23 33.77 5.64
N GLU A 432 26.33 33.64 6.96
CA GLU A 432 27.16 32.59 7.56
C GLU A 432 26.34 31.28 7.53
N TYR A 433 26.73 30.36 6.64
CA TYR A 433 26.16 29.01 6.62
C TYR A 433 26.76 28.19 7.77
N GLY A 434 25.89 27.51 8.52
CA GLY A 434 26.30 26.60 9.60
C GLY A 434 26.42 25.15 9.13
N PRO A 435 26.80 24.25 10.06
CA PRO A 435 26.96 22.83 9.75
C PRO A 435 25.70 22.15 9.19
N ASP A 436 24.51 22.58 9.62
CA ASP A 436 23.26 21.97 9.14
C ASP A 436 22.89 22.44 7.73
N GLU A 437 23.22 23.68 7.36
CA GLU A 437 23.07 24.17 5.99
C GLU A 437 23.94 23.37 5.01
N TYR A 438 25.21 23.13 5.33
CA TYR A 438 26.08 22.32 4.48
C TYR A 438 25.59 20.87 4.34
N LYS A 439 25.05 20.28 5.41
CA LYS A 439 24.44 18.95 5.34
C LYS A 439 23.20 18.95 4.44
N ALA A 440 22.34 19.97 4.53
CA ALA A 440 21.16 20.09 3.67
C ALA A 440 21.57 20.29 2.19
N MET A 441 22.56 21.13 1.91
CA MET A 441 23.15 21.32 0.59
C MET A 441 23.68 20.00 0.00
N ALA A 442 24.42 19.20 0.79
CA ALA A 442 24.92 17.90 0.33
C ALA A 442 23.78 16.94 -0.07
N ILE A 443 22.69 16.92 0.71
CA ILE A 443 21.48 16.14 0.37
C ILE A 443 20.79 16.68 -0.89
N GLU A 444 20.74 17.99 -1.06
CA GLU A 444 20.17 18.61 -2.25
C GLU A 444 20.93 18.17 -3.51
N LEU A 445 22.27 18.26 -3.51
CA LEU A 445 23.12 17.80 -4.62
C LEU A 445 22.89 16.31 -4.90
N ALA A 446 22.88 15.45 -3.87
CA ALA A 446 22.63 14.03 -4.04
C ALA A 446 21.26 13.75 -4.68
N THR A 447 20.22 14.49 -4.25
CA THR A 447 18.86 14.34 -4.77
C THR A 447 18.76 14.80 -6.23
N VAL A 448 19.39 15.93 -6.58
CA VAL A 448 19.46 16.42 -7.96
C VAL A 448 20.15 15.41 -8.87
N ALA A 449 21.30 14.88 -8.46
CA ALA A 449 22.02 13.88 -9.25
C ALA A 449 21.21 12.59 -9.44
N ALA A 450 20.50 12.15 -8.41
CA ALA A 450 19.60 11.00 -8.48
C ALA A 450 18.44 11.23 -9.46
N LEU A 451 17.85 12.44 -9.48
CA LEU A 451 16.78 12.78 -10.42
C LEU A 451 17.27 12.81 -11.87
N CYS A 452 18.41 13.46 -12.12
CA CYS A 452 19.02 13.49 -13.46
C CYS A 452 19.33 12.08 -13.97
N SER A 453 20.06 11.29 -13.19
CA SER A 453 20.47 9.93 -13.58
C SER A 453 19.28 8.97 -13.69
N GLY A 454 18.28 9.10 -12.82
CA GLY A 454 17.06 8.29 -12.85
C GLY A 454 16.24 8.52 -14.13
N ILE A 455 16.09 9.77 -14.56
CA ILE A 455 15.42 10.11 -15.83
C ILE A 455 16.21 9.52 -17.01
N ARG A 456 17.53 9.73 -17.06
CA ARG A 456 18.39 9.17 -18.11
C ARG A 456 18.26 7.65 -18.22
N ALA A 457 18.34 6.97 -17.08
CA ALA A 457 18.19 5.53 -16.98
C ALA A 457 16.81 5.09 -17.48
N PHE A 458 15.73 5.75 -17.08
CA PHE A 458 14.37 5.45 -17.52
C PHE A 458 14.22 5.50 -19.07
N PHE A 459 14.71 6.55 -19.72
CA PHE A 459 14.60 6.69 -21.18
C PHE A 459 15.43 5.67 -21.94
N ALA A 460 16.68 5.48 -21.54
CA ALA A 460 17.54 4.50 -22.16
C ALA A 460 16.97 3.08 -22.06
N ALA A 461 16.43 2.76 -20.89
CA ALA A 461 15.80 1.49 -20.62
C ALA A 461 14.53 1.32 -21.49
N SER A 462 13.73 2.38 -21.64
CA SER A 462 12.49 2.37 -22.42
C SER A 462 12.71 2.44 -23.94
N GLY A 463 13.94 2.63 -24.42
CA GLY A 463 14.24 2.85 -25.84
C GLY A 463 13.66 4.15 -26.40
N LEU A 464 13.23 5.06 -25.52
CA LEU A 464 12.66 6.35 -25.89
C LEU A 464 13.76 7.41 -26.02
N PRO A 465 13.61 8.40 -26.91
CA PRO A 465 14.55 9.51 -26.98
C PRO A 465 14.53 10.26 -25.65
N CYS A 466 15.71 10.36 -25.02
CA CYS A 466 15.86 11.07 -23.76
C CYS A 466 15.64 12.57 -23.98
N PRO A 467 14.77 13.24 -23.21
CA PRO A 467 14.55 14.68 -23.34
C PRO A 467 15.84 15.43 -23.05
N GLU A 468 15.99 16.61 -23.63
CA GLU A 468 17.10 17.48 -23.27
C GLU A 468 16.86 18.09 -21.88
N LEU A 469 17.94 18.34 -21.15
CA LEU A 469 17.87 19.14 -19.94
C LEU A 469 17.48 20.58 -20.35
N PRO A 470 16.55 21.25 -19.65
CA PRO A 470 16.19 22.62 -19.98
C PRO A 470 17.41 23.55 -19.97
N GLU A 471 17.38 24.56 -20.84
CA GLU A 471 18.44 25.56 -20.93
C GLU A 471 18.63 26.30 -19.60
N LYS A 472 19.85 26.80 -19.38
CA LYS A 472 20.17 27.61 -18.20
C LYS A 472 19.19 28.78 -18.10
N PRO A 473 18.56 29.01 -16.93
CA PRO A 473 17.69 30.16 -16.74
C PRO A 473 18.42 31.46 -17.10
N ARG A 474 17.75 32.34 -17.86
CA ARG A 474 18.36 33.62 -18.29
C ARG A 474 18.67 34.57 -17.13
N VAL A 475 17.92 34.44 -16.05
CA VAL A 475 18.08 35.23 -14.83
C VAL A 475 18.31 34.25 -13.70
N CYS A 476 19.47 34.38 -13.04
CA CYS A 476 19.79 33.62 -11.85
C CYS A 476 18.77 33.94 -10.75
N GLN A 477 18.08 32.90 -10.28
CA GLN A 477 17.15 32.99 -9.15
C GLN A 477 17.88 32.53 -7.90
N PRO A 478 17.74 33.27 -6.77
CA PRO A 478 18.38 32.88 -5.53
C PRO A 478 17.76 31.59 -4.97
N ALA A 479 18.50 30.93 -4.08
CA ALA A 479 17.99 29.83 -3.27
C ALA A 479 16.73 30.23 -2.49
N GLN A 480 15.85 29.25 -2.24
CA GLN A 480 14.59 29.46 -1.54
C GLN A 480 14.78 29.71 -0.04
N PHE A 481 15.82 29.13 0.55
CA PHE A 481 16.15 29.28 1.97
C PHE A 481 17.55 29.85 2.16
N LYS A 482 17.72 30.65 3.21
CA LYS A 482 19.02 31.17 3.64
C LYS A 482 19.64 30.33 4.75
N SER A 483 18.80 29.71 5.57
CA SER A 483 19.18 28.84 6.69
C SER A 483 18.19 27.71 6.87
N VAL A 484 18.62 26.63 7.53
CA VAL A 484 17.75 25.51 7.93
C VAL A 484 16.62 26.00 8.82
N SER A 485 16.88 27.00 9.68
CA SER A 485 15.86 27.61 10.54
C SER A 485 14.74 28.34 9.79
N ASN A 486 14.89 28.61 8.48
CA ASN A 486 13.81 29.13 7.64
C ASN A 486 12.72 28.09 7.37
N TYR A 487 13.03 26.79 7.46
CA TYR A 487 12.04 25.72 7.25
C TYR A 487 11.94 24.71 8.39
N ALA A 488 12.88 24.70 9.33
CA ALA A 488 12.87 23.80 10.48
C ALA A 488 12.76 24.56 11.82
N VAL A 489 12.02 24.00 12.80
CA VAL A 489 11.95 24.53 14.18
C VAL A 489 13.12 24.06 15.07
N GLY A 490 14.07 23.30 14.52
CA GLY A 490 15.24 22.78 15.22
C GLY A 490 16.32 22.28 14.26
N PRO A 491 17.43 21.73 14.78
CA PRO A 491 18.51 21.20 13.96
C PRO A 491 18.07 19.95 13.18
N LEU A 492 18.82 19.63 12.13
CA LEU A 492 18.64 18.37 11.41
C LEU A 492 19.03 17.19 12.30
N ASN A 493 18.33 16.06 12.16
CA ASN A 493 18.67 14.85 12.91
C ASN A 493 19.63 14.00 12.10
N THR A 494 20.40 13.16 12.80
CA THR A 494 21.22 12.14 12.16
C THR A 494 21.14 10.87 12.99
N ASN A 495 20.85 9.75 12.33
CA ASN A 495 20.86 8.44 12.95
C ASN A 495 22.01 7.63 12.35
N MET A 496 23.19 7.80 12.92
CA MET A 496 24.44 7.21 12.44
C MET A 496 24.45 5.68 12.45
N ALA A 497 23.53 5.05 13.21
CA ALA A 497 23.35 3.60 13.18
C ALA A 497 22.69 3.12 11.87
N ILE A 498 22.05 4.03 11.12
CA ILE A 498 21.35 3.72 9.88
C ILE A 498 22.04 4.34 8.67
N ALA A 499 22.30 5.65 8.72
CA ALA A 499 22.93 6.39 7.63
C ALA A 499 23.55 7.70 8.15
N TRP A 500 24.52 8.23 7.41
CA TRP A 500 25.22 9.47 7.80
C TRP A 500 24.55 10.75 7.29
N GLY A 501 23.66 10.63 6.31
CA GLY A 501 22.88 11.76 5.81
C GLY A 501 21.91 12.27 6.87
N PRO A 502 21.73 13.59 7.01
CA PRO A 502 20.74 14.15 7.90
C PRO A 502 19.31 13.81 7.45
N TYR A 503 18.34 14.03 8.34
CA TYR A 503 16.92 14.03 8.00
C TYR A 503 16.17 15.06 8.85
N LEU A 504 15.04 15.54 8.31
CA LEU A 504 14.10 16.41 9.00
C LEU A 504 12.89 15.60 9.45
N ASN A 505 12.62 15.56 10.76
CA ASN A 505 11.41 14.91 11.25
C ASN A 505 10.16 15.66 10.79
N ALA A 506 9.05 14.93 10.59
CA ALA A 506 7.78 15.52 10.17
C ALA A 506 7.36 16.71 11.06
N SER A 507 7.56 16.56 12.37
CA SER A 507 7.22 17.54 13.41
C SER A 507 8.17 18.75 13.46
N GLN A 508 9.32 18.69 12.80
CA GLN A 508 10.28 19.80 12.76
C GLN A 508 10.03 20.75 11.59
N LEU A 509 9.27 20.34 10.57
CA LEU A 509 8.94 21.24 9.46
C LEU A 509 8.06 22.37 9.97
N ARG A 510 8.47 23.61 9.72
CA ARG A 510 7.70 24.80 10.11
C ARG A 510 6.36 24.85 9.37
N GLU A 511 5.36 25.38 10.06
CA GLU A 511 3.99 25.42 9.56
C GLU A 511 3.82 26.35 8.34
N ASP A 512 4.61 27.43 8.26
CA ASP A 512 4.63 28.34 7.12
C ASP A 512 5.12 27.66 5.84
N VAL A 513 6.14 26.80 5.93
CA VAL A 513 6.61 25.99 4.81
C VAL A 513 5.61 24.89 4.46
N ALA A 514 5.10 24.17 5.47
CA ALA A 514 4.08 23.14 5.27
C ALA A 514 2.76 23.70 4.71
N GLY A 515 2.51 25.00 4.88
CA GLY A 515 1.32 25.71 4.42
C GLY A 515 1.42 26.25 3.00
N ARG A 516 2.59 26.18 2.34
CA ARG A 516 2.73 26.63 0.94
C ARG A 516 1.86 25.76 0.02
N SER A 517 1.28 26.38 -1.01
CA SER A 517 0.38 25.70 -1.95
C SER A 517 1.08 24.66 -2.82
N ASP A 518 2.39 24.77 -3.00
CA ASP A 518 3.24 23.82 -3.72
C ASP A 518 3.71 22.64 -2.85
N PHE A 519 3.38 22.63 -1.55
CA PHE A 519 3.81 21.63 -0.60
C PHE A 519 2.68 20.64 -0.23
N ASP A 520 2.89 19.34 -0.45
CA ASP A 520 1.90 18.31 -0.13
C ASP A 520 2.23 17.64 1.22
N LYS A 521 1.46 18.02 2.26
CA LYS A 521 1.62 17.50 3.62
C LYS A 521 1.51 15.97 3.72
N THR A 522 0.65 15.34 2.92
CA THR A 522 0.49 13.87 2.97
C THR A 522 1.73 13.17 2.42
N THR A 523 2.24 13.67 1.29
CA THR A 523 3.49 13.18 0.69
C THR A 523 4.68 13.40 1.62
N TRP A 524 4.73 14.55 2.30
CA TRP A 524 5.74 14.84 3.32
C TRP A 524 5.71 13.86 4.50
N MET A 525 4.52 13.62 5.07
CA MET A 525 4.36 12.66 6.17
C MET A 525 4.88 11.28 5.78
N PHE A 526 4.60 10.83 4.55
CA PHE A 526 5.14 9.57 4.02
C PHE A 526 6.68 9.60 3.95
N ALA A 527 7.27 10.66 3.42
CA ALA A 527 8.72 10.79 3.28
C ALA A 527 9.45 10.65 4.62
N THR A 528 8.85 11.19 5.68
CA THR A 528 9.42 11.28 7.04
C THR A 528 8.90 10.24 8.03
N ALA A 529 8.11 9.26 7.57
CA ALA A 529 7.45 8.29 8.46
C ALA A 529 8.43 7.30 9.12
N ASP A 530 9.57 7.05 8.48
CA ASP A 530 10.60 6.11 8.91
C ASP A 530 11.97 6.75 8.69
N ASP A 531 12.74 6.98 9.75
CA ASP A 531 14.06 7.59 9.67
C ASP A 531 15.12 6.64 9.05
N ALA A 532 14.77 5.36 8.88
CA ALA A 532 15.54 4.42 8.08
C ALA A 532 15.22 4.51 6.59
N ALA A 533 14.08 5.10 6.22
CA ALA A 533 13.70 5.21 4.83
C ALA A 533 14.60 6.20 4.08
N PRO A 534 15.01 5.90 2.85
CA PRO A 534 15.82 6.80 2.02
C PRO A 534 15.14 8.15 1.76
N THR A 535 13.80 8.13 1.62
CA THR A 535 12.99 9.35 1.46
C THR A 535 13.13 10.29 2.65
N SER A 536 13.41 9.77 3.85
CA SER A 536 13.64 10.61 5.02
C SER A 536 14.95 11.39 4.89
N LYS A 537 15.95 10.89 4.17
CA LYS A 537 17.22 11.60 4.00
C LYS A 537 17.06 12.80 3.08
N ALA A 538 16.31 12.62 1.99
CA ALA A 538 15.93 13.73 1.10
C ALA A 538 15.19 14.84 1.85
N SER A 539 14.46 14.53 2.93
CA SER A 539 13.69 15.52 3.71
C SER A 539 14.54 16.65 4.31
N ALA A 540 15.86 16.49 4.42
CA ALA A 540 16.74 17.60 4.83
C ALA A 540 16.71 18.79 3.85
N SER A 541 16.29 18.57 2.59
CA SER A 541 16.09 19.56 1.54
C SER A 541 14.62 19.50 1.08
N PRO A 542 13.67 20.10 1.83
CA PRO A 542 12.26 19.75 1.74
C PRO A 542 11.63 20.05 0.37
N LEU A 543 11.99 21.13 -0.33
CA LEU A 543 11.42 21.43 -1.65
C LEU A 543 11.95 20.46 -2.70
N THR A 544 13.26 20.20 -2.70
CA THR A 544 13.89 19.21 -3.57
C THR A 544 13.39 17.78 -3.29
N CYS A 545 13.10 17.45 -2.03
CA CYS A 545 12.46 16.19 -1.63
C CYS A 545 11.07 16.06 -2.26
N MET A 546 10.28 17.13 -2.25
CA MET A 546 8.95 17.13 -2.88
C MET A 546 9.04 16.91 -4.39
N ASP A 547 10.03 17.50 -5.07
CA ASP A 547 10.29 17.25 -6.49
C ASP A 547 10.66 15.79 -6.75
N PHE A 548 11.47 15.21 -5.87
CA PHE A 548 11.80 13.79 -5.93
C PHE A 548 10.57 12.88 -5.77
N LEU A 549 9.70 13.17 -4.81
CA LEU A 549 8.50 12.37 -4.57
C LEU A 549 7.44 12.53 -5.67
N ARG A 550 7.41 13.66 -6.36
CA ARG A 550 6.57 13.85 -7.57
C ARG A 550 7.01 12.91 -8.69
N LEU A 551 8.31 12.68 -8.86
CA LEU A 551 8.84 11.72 -9.83
C LEU A 551 8.53 10.27 -9.44
N ALA A 552 8.65 9.93 -8.15
CA ALA A 552 8.39 8.57 -7.65
C ALA A 552 6.98 8.06 -7.97
N ASN A 553 5.99 8.96 -7.96
CA ASN A 553 4.60 8.62 -8.30
C ASN A 553 4.36 8.34 -9.79
N VAL A 554 5.30 8.70 -10.67
CA VAL A 554 5.09 8.69 -12.13
C VAL A 554 5.98 7.68 -12.86
N MET A 555 7.11 7.28 -12.26
CA MET A 555 7.95 6.19 -12.78
C MET A 555 7.44 4.78 -12.41
N TYR A 556 6.12 4.61 -12.26
CA TYR A 556 5.50 3.30 -12.10
C TYR A 556 5.70 2.47 -13.37
N PHE A 557 6.80 1.74 -13.41
CA PHE A 557 7.08 0.82 -14.49
C PHE A 557 6.13 -0.38 -14.37
N PRO A 558 5.40 -0.77 -15.44
CA PRO A 558 4.61 -2.00 -15.42
C PRO A 558 5.52 -3.18 -15.13
N VAL A 559 5.22 -3.93 -14.07
CA VAL A 559 6.00 -5.10 -13.61
C VAL A 559 6.27 -6.09 -14.75
N GLU A 560 5.34 -6.11 -15.70
CA GLU A 560 5.20 -7.03 -16.82
C GLU A 560 6.23 -6.77 -17.93
N ASP A 561 6.62 -5.51 -18.16
CA ASP A 561 7.62 -5.15 -19.19
C ASP A 561 9.06 -5.34 -18.70
N ALA A 562 9.28 -5.74 -17.44
CA ALA A 562 10.62 -5.86 -16.86
C ALA A 562 11.48 -6.86 -17.67
N THR A 563 10.83 -7.81 -18.31
CA THR A 563 11.44 -8.83 -19.15
C THR A 563 11.92 -8.36 -20.52
N ARG A 564 11.32 -7.31 -21.10
CA ARG A 564 11.79 -6.69 -22.34
C ARG A 564 13.06 -5.88 -22.15
N PHE A 565 13.24 -5.38 -20.94
CA PHE A 565 14.45 -4.67 -20.50
C PHE A 565 15.60 -5.64 -20.16
N PHE A 566 15.33 -6.96 -20.14
CA PHE A 566 16.33 -8.02 -19.99
C PHE A 566 16.91 -8.52 -21.32
N LYS A 567 16.54 -7.93 -22.46
CA LYS A 567 17.02 -8.36 -23.78
C LYS A 567 17.53 -7.20 -24.63
N VAL A 568 18.73 -6.72 -24.31
CA VAL A 568 19.63 -6.14 -25.32
C VAL A 568 20.90 -7.00 -25.33
N PRO A 569 21.35 -7.50 -26.48
CA PRO A 569 22.54 -8.36 -26.55
C PRO A 569 23.82 -7.55 -26.37
N GLY A 570 24.67 -7.96 -25.43
CA GLY A 570 26.05 -7.49 -25.28
C GLY A 570 26.25 -6.53 -24.11
N GLU A 571 27.06 -7.00 -23.14
CA GLU A 571 27.60 -6.30 -21.97
C GLU A 571 26.71 -6.21 -20.71
N ASP A 572 27.16 -6.96 -19.70
CA ASP A 572 26.58 -7.10 -18.38
C ASP A 572 26.47 -5.76 -17.64
N ARG A 573 25.24 -5.29 -17.41
CA ARG A 573 24.81 -4.43 -16.29
C ARG A 573 23.27 -4.43 -16.21
N HIS A 574 22.73 -5.08 -15.18
CA HIS A 574 21.28 -5.17 -14.94
C HIS A 574 20.77 -3.99 -14.09
N LEU A 575 19.61 -3.41 -14.43
CA LEU A 575 18.76 -2.60 -13.54
C LEU A 575 17.34 -3.18 -13.51
N THR A 576 16.93 -3.71 -12.37
CA THR A 576 15.61 -4.25 -12.01
C THR A 576 14.74 -3.14 -11.41
N ARG A 577 13.43 -3.39 -11.28
CA ARG A 577 12.50 -2.51 -10.52
C ARG A 577 12.95 -2.27 -9.08
N GLY A 578 13.50 -3.32 -8.47
CA GLY A 578 14.24 -3.23 -7.23
C GLY A 578 15.32 -2.17 -7.34
N GLN A 579 16.11 -2.13 -8.42
CA GLN A 579 17.18 -1.17 -8.73
C GLN A 579 16.76 0.27 -9.10
N LEU A 580 15.49 0.56 -9.37
CA LEU A 580 14.97 1.94 -9.45
C LEU A 580 14.46 2.43 -8.09
N GLU A 581 13.83 1.54 -7.32
CA GLU A 581 13.52 1.77 -5.91
C GLU A 581 14.79 1.78 -5.04
N ILE A 582 15.85 1.07 -5.44
CA ILE A 582 17.23 1.04 -4.92
C ILE A 582 18.06 2.17 -5.54
N ALA A 583 17.88 2.62 -6.78
CA ALA A 583 18.52 3.87 -7.22
C ALA A 583 18.07 5.05 -6.35
N ALA A 584 16.89 4.96 -5.72
CA ALA A 584 16.48 5.84 -4.63
C ALA A 584 16.85 5.33 -3.22
N ALA A 585 16.80 4.01 -2.96
CA ALA A 585 17.00 3.40 -1.64
C ALA A 585 18.41 2.90 -1.29
N VAL A 586 19.31 2.92 -2.26
CA VAL A 586 20.72 2.51 -2.18
C VAL A 586 21.66 3.72 -2.23
N TYR A 587 21.17 4.94 -2.39
CA TYR A 587 22.00 6.11 -2.08
C TYR A 587 22.38 6.22 -0.59
N THR A 588 21.67 5.55 0.33
CA THR A 588 21.98 5.58 1.77
C THR A 588 22.00 4.22 2.47
N ARG A 589 22.01 3.10 1.75
CA ARG A 589 22.55 1.85 2.34
C ARG A 589 24.04 1.83 2.20
N THR A 590 24.64 2.73 2.94
CA THR A 590 26.04 2.59 3.25
C THR A 590 26.21 1.42 4.20
N LYS A 591 26.96 0.45 3.69
CA LYS A 591 26.99 -0.93 4.18
C LYS A 591 27.47 -1.01 5.63
N SER A 592 26.72 -1.81 6.40
CA SER A 592 27.17 -2.64 7.53
C SER A 592 27.98 -1.95 8.63
N CYS A 593 27.35 -1.67 9.77
CA CYS A 593 28.00 -1.94 11.04
C CYS A 593 28.31 -3.44 11.09
N GLY A 594 29.58 -3.79 11.20
CA GLY A 594 29.98 -5.15 11.52
C GLY A 594 29.61 -5.46 12.97
N TYR A 595 28.63 -6.33 13.15
CA TYR A 595 28.46 -7.24 14.30
C TYR A 595 27.75 -8.50 13.83
#